data_AF-A0A913Y0E8-F1
#
_entry.id   AF-A0A913Y0E8-F1
#
_cell.length_a   1.000
_cell.length_b   1.000
_cell.length_c   1.000
_cell.angle_alpha   90.00
_cell.angle_beta   90.00
_cell.angle_gamma   90.00
#
_symmetry.space_group_name_H-M   'P 1'
#
loop_
_entity.id
_entity.type
_entity.pdbx_description
1 polymer ?
#
loop_
_entity_poly.entity_id
_entity_poly.type
_entity_poly.pdbx_seq_one_letter_code
_entity_poly.pdbx_strand_id
1 'polypeptide(L)'
;YTTKEDRSYIQSQNHPDLTHTGPPQTAQATTSWRRGARDRSSGRNASKNKRKRLLSVYEVSQIAVAKNITTRLGLLAYAQEQKSLGKIDLAQFIANRGSRVVDEAIKVGWELEQAPNTLLRSKQTRLERLEAVYKGECAPNCNKLWLELATSILSHNNILKSEFVAAVRLSLEKGRGKYRNIIITGPCNCGKTFILSPLTLIYDTFNNPATATFAWVGVENSEVIFLNDFRWSPQIIPWHNLLLLLEGQLVRFPAPKTHYAKDIVFDSDAPIFCTANEELSYVRGGVLDRVETDMMTVRWRSFKFFYQIPEEEQVTTTPCPRCFAEFILH
;
A
#
# COMPACT_ATOMS: atom_id res chain seq x y z
N TYR A 1 -19.64 13.90 -22.08
CA TYR A 1 -19.48 15.03 -23.00
C TYR A 1 -20.83 15.33 -23.61
N THR A 2 -21.36 16.52 -23.37
CA THR A 2 -22.69 16.95 -23.84
C THR A 2 -22.48 17.82 -25.07
N THR A 3 -22.92 17.37 -26.25
CA THR A 3 -22.92 18.16 -27.47
C THR A 3 -24.15 19.06 -27.48
N LYS A 4 -23.95 20.39 -27.56
CA LYS A 4 -25.04 21.33 -27.82
C LYS A 4 -25.42 21.27 -29.29
N GLU A 5 -26.70 21.12 -29.58
CA GLU A 5 -27.27 21.27 -30.92
C GLU A 5 -27.82 22.69 -31.05
N ASP A 6 -27.10 23.56 -31.77
CA ASP A 6 -27.62 24.88 -32.13
C ASP A 6 -28.52 24.75 -33.37
N ARG A 7 -29.80 25.09 -33.20
CA ARG A 7 -30.87 24.88 -34.20
C ARG A 7 -30.89 25.95 -35.31
N SER A 8 -30.10 27.01 -35.18
CA SER A 8 -30.08 28.14 -36.11
C SER A 8 -28.75 28.87 -36.04
N TYR A 9 -28.14 29.13 -37.20
CA TYR A 9 -26.94 29.96 -37.34
C TYR A 9 -27.30 31.31 -37.95
N ILE A 10 -26.66 32.38 -37.48
CA ILE A 10 -26.82 33.72 -38.03
C ILE A 10 -25.82 33.89 -39.17
N GLN A 11 -26.30 34.17 -40.38
CA GLN A 11 -25.47 34.36 -41.57
C GLN A 11 -25.23 35.86 -41.78
N SER A 12 -23.97 36.25 -42.06
CA SER A 12 -23.62 37.66 -42.29
C SER A 12 -24.11 38.15 -43.65
N GLN A 13 -24.45 39.45 -43.75
CA GLN A 13 -25.10 40.06 -44.92
C GLN A 13 -24.33 39.93 -46.26
N ASN A 14 -23.04 39.58 -46.24
CA ASN A 14 -22.20 39.45 -47.45
C ASN A 14 -21.64 38.03 -47.65
N HIS A 15 -22.21 37.01 -46.99
CA HIS A 15 -21.80 35.63 -47.22
C HIS A 15 -22.51 35.05 -48.46
N PRO A 16 -21.81 34.42 -49.41
CA PRO A 16 -22.46 33.77 -50.54
C PRO A 16 -23.42 32.67 -50.06
N ASP A 17 -24.60 32.59 -50.66
CA ASP A 17 -25.61 31.59 -50.35
C ASP A 17 -25.20 30.22 -50.90
N LEU A 18 -24.75 29.34 -50.02
CA LEU A 18 -24.29 27.99 -50.34
C LEU A 18 -25.41 26.94 -50.27
N THR A 19 -26.67 27.35 -50.08
CA THR A 19 -27.81 26.42 -50.03
C THR A 19 -28.10 25.73 -51.38
N HIS A 20 -27.62 26.31 -52.48
CA HIS A 20 -27.80 25.79 -53.84
C HIS A 20 -26.49 25.39 -54.54
N THR A 21 -25.34 25.48 -53.87
CA THR A 21 -24.12 24.88 -54.40
C THR A 21 -24.26 23.36 -54.30
N GLY A 22 -24.30 22.70 -55.45
CA GLY A 22 -24.25 21.24 -55.53
C GLY A 22 -23.10 20.66 -54.70
N PRO A 23 -23.13 19.34 -54.44
CA PRO A 23 -22.17 18.72 -53.54
C PRO A 23 -20.73 19.12 -53.90
N PRO A 24 -19.86 19.37 -52.90
CA PRO A 24 -18.51 19.88 -53.14
C PRO A 24 -17.77 18.97 -54.13
N GLN A 25 -16.84 19.50 -54.92
CA GLN A 25 -16.09 18.73 -55.94
C GLN A 25 -15.40 17.47 -55.38
N THR A 26 -15.17 17.42 -54.06
CA THR A 26 -14.66 16.26 -53.32
C THR A 26 -15.69 15.16 -53.05
N ALA A 27 -16.96 15.36 -53.39
CA ALA A 27 -18.03 14.38 -53.18
C ALA A 27 -17.84 13.11 -54.03
N GLN A 28 -17.28 13.23 -55.24
CA GLN A 28 -16.93 12.07 -56.07
C GLN A 28 -15.79 11.25 -55.44
N ALA A 29 -14.78 11.90 -54.85
CA ALA A 29 -13.72 11.24 -54.11
C ALA A 29 -14.24 10.55 -52.82
N THR A 30 -15.23 11.16 -52.15
CA THR A 30 -15.81 10.62 -50.92
C THR A 30 -16.75 9.43 -51.20
N THR A 31 -17.48 9.47 -52.34
CA THR A 31 -18.35 8.37 -52.78
C THR A 31 -17.58 7.18 -53.35
N SER A 32 -16.48 7.41 -54.07
CA SER A 32 -15.59 6.33 -54.52
C SER A 32 -14.88 5.64 -53.35
N TRP A 33 -14.48 6.38 -52.31
CA TRP A 33 -13.97 5.80 -51.05
C TRP A 33 -15.02 4.95 -50.33
N ARG A 34 -16.27 5.42 -50.26
CA ARG A 34 -17.39 4.66 -49.64
C ARG A 34 -17.79 3.42 -50.46
N ARG A 35 -17.70 3.46 -51.79
CA ARG A 35 -17.92 2.28 -52.65
C ARG A 35 -16.78 1.28 -52.54
N GLY A 36 -15.51 1.73 -52.52
CA GLY A 36 -14.35 0.86 -52.27
C GLY A 36 -14.35 0.24 -50.87
N ALA A 37 -14.91 0.92 -49.86
CA ALA A 37 -15.11 0.36 -48.53
C ALA A 37 -16.26 -0.68 -48.48
N ARG A 38 -17.32 -0.52 -49.28
CA ARG A 38 -18.42 -1.49 -49.41
C ARG A 38 -18.02 -2.73 -50.22
N ASP A 39 -17.27 -2.59 -51.30
CA ASP A 39 -16.79 -3.75 -52.08
C ASP A 39 -15.70 -4.55 -51.34
N ARG A 40 -14.93 -3.90 -50.46
CA ARG A 40 -14.07 -4.60 -49.49
C ARG A 40 -14.84 -5.36 -48.40
N SER A 41 -16.14 -5.06 -48.23
CA SER A 41 -17.00 -5.72 -47.24
C SER A 41 -17.88 -6.83 -47.81
N SER A 42 -18.14 -6.90 -49.12
CA SER A 42 -18.97 -7.96 -49.73
C SER A 42 -18.18 -9.03 -50.51
N GLY A 43 -16.88 -8.82 -50.77
CA GLY A 43 -16.05 -9.70 -51.61
C GLY A 43 -15.04 -10.59 -50.88
N ARG A 44 -15.19 -10.88 -49.58
CA ARG A 44 -14.38 -11.90 -48.90
C ARG A 44 -15.27 -12.98 -48.29
N ASN A 45 -15.67 -13.92 -49.16
CA ASN A 45 -15.72 -15.33 -48.79
C ASN A 45 -14.30 -15.78 -48.38
N ALA A 46 -13.83 -15.28 -47.25
CA ALA A 46 -12.76 -15.92 -46.51
C ALA A 46 -13.45 -16.89 -45.58
N SER A 47 -13.25 -18.18 -45.85
CA SER A 47 -13.19 -19.21 -44.81
C SER A 47 -12.56 -18.60 -43.56
N LYS A 48 -13.40 -18.12 -42.63
CA LYS A 48 -12.95 -17.73 -41.31
C LYS A 48 -12.73 -19.06 -40.60
N ASN A 49 -11.53 -19.61 -40.75
CA ASN A 49 -10.93 -20.39 -39.68
C ASN A 49 -11.32 -19.69 -38.38
N LYS A 50 -12.13 -20.37 -37.54
CA LYS A 50 -12.40 -19.95 -36.16
C LYS A 50 -11.03 -19.83 -35.50
N ARG A 51 -10.39 -18.65 -35.58
CA ARG A 51 -9.21 -18.36 -34.77
C ARG A 51 -9.68 -18.57 -33.35
N LYS A 52 -9.12 -19.60 -32.68
CA LYS A 52 -9.36 -19.84 -31.25
C LYS A 52 -9.23 -18.50 -30.55
N ARG A 53 -10.27 -18.10 -29.83
CA ARG A 53 -10.30 -16.85 -29.07
C ARG A 53 -9.15 -16.93 -28.06
N LEU A 54 -8.15 -16.07 -28.23
CA LEU A 54 -7.07 -15.94 -27.27
C LEU A 54 -7.62 -15.41 -25.96
N LEU A 55 -7.10 -15.90 -24.84
CA LEU A 55 -7.45 -15.37 -23.53
C LEU A 55 -7.16 -13.87 -23.47
N SER A 56 -8.10 -13.13 -22.92
CA SER A 56 -7.97 -11.72 -22.58
C SER A 56 -7.29 -11.57 -21.22
N VAL A 57 -6.78 -10.36 -20.95
CA VAL A 57 -6.22 -9.99 -19.63
C VAL A 57 -7.25 -10.24 -18.52
N TYR A 58 -8.51 -9.91 -18.76
CA TYR A 58 -9.61 -10.12 -17.83
C TYR A 58 -9.87 -11.62 -17.55
N GLU A 59 -9.87 -12.48 -18.57
CA GLU A 59 -10.06 -13.91 -18.35
C GLU A 59 -8.90 -14.52 -17.55
N VAL A 60 -7.66 -14.06 -17.79
CA VAL A 60 -6.49 -14.50 -17.01
C VAL A 60 -6.54 -13.98 -15.58
N SER A 61 -7.04 -12.76 -15.35
CA SER A 61 -7.20 -12.21 -14.00
C SER A 61 -8.21 -12.99 -13.17
N GLN A 62 -9.34 -13.38 -13.77
CA GLN A 62 -10.34 -14.23 -13.13
C GLN A 62 -9.81 -15.63 -12.82
N ILE A 63 -8.99 -16.21 -13.71
CA ILE A 63 -8.31 -17.50 -13.45
C ILE A 63 -7.35 -17.38 -12.26
N ALA A 64 -6.58 -16.29 -12.19
CA ALA A 64 -5.63 -16.07 -11.11
C ALA A 64 -6.33 -16.05 -9.74
N VAL A 65 -7.44 -15.30 -9.62
CA VAL A 65 -8.24 -15.25 -8.40
C VAL A 65 -8.88 -16.61 -8.09
N ALA A 66 -9.55 -17.23 -9.06
CA ALA A 66 -10.25 -18.50 -8.86
C ALA A 66 -9.33 -19.67 -8.49
N LYS A 67 -8.03 -19.58 -8.82
CA LYS A 67 -7.00 -20.57 -8.48
C LYS A 67 -6.06 -20.11 -7.37
N ASN A 68 -6.35 -18.98 -6.73
CA ASN A 68 -5.54 -18.41 -5.65
C ASN A 68 -4.05 -18.21 -6.05
N ILE A 69 -3.82 -17.75 -7.28
CA ILE A 69 -2.49 -17.51 -7.85
C ILE A 69 -2.14 -16.03 -7.68
N THR A 70 -1.11 -15.76 -6.90
CA THR A 70 -0.63 -14.40 -6.61
C THR A 70 0.68 -14.05 -7.32
N THR A 71 1.36 -15.03 -7.90
CA THR A 71 2.68 -14.84 -8.52
C THR A 71 2.72 -15.32 -9.96
N ARG A 72 3.59 -14.68 -10.76
CA ARG A 72 3.85 -15.11 -12.14
C ARG A 72 4.35 -16.55 -12.22
N LEU A 73 5.20 -16.97 -11.28
CA LEU A 73 5.70 -18.34 -11.21
C LEU A 73 4.55 -19.33 -10.95
N GLY A 74 3.62 -19.00 -10.04
CA GLY A 74 2.43 -19.81 -9.82
C GLY A 74 1.57 -19.92 -11.07
N LEU A 75 1.41 -18.82 -11.83
CA LEU A 75 0.66 -18.83 -13.07
C LEU A 75 1.34 -19.66 -14.16
N LEU A 76 2.68 -19.65 -14.23
CA LEU A 76 3.46 -20.50 -15.13
C LEU A 76 3.33 -21.99 -14.77
N ALA A 77 3.42 -22.33 -13.49
CA ALA A 77 3.24 -23.70 -13.01
C ALA A 77 1.84 -24.22 -13.37
N TYR A 78 0.81 -23.40 -13.11
CA TYR A 78 -0.56 -23.73 -13.48
C TYR A 78 -0.74 -23.85 -15.00
N ALA A 79 -0.12 -22.98 -15.80
CA ALA A 79 -0.16 -23.07 -17.26
C ALA A 79 0.48 -24.36 -17.79
N GLN A 80 1.56 -24.82 -17.16
CA GLN A 80 2.23 -26.08 -17.51
C GLN A 80 1.35 -27.30 -17.15
N GLU A 81 0.67 -27.26 -16.00
CA GLU A 81 -0.32 -28.27 -15.62
C GLU A 81 -1.51 -28.29 -16.59
N GLN A 82 -2.04 -27.13 -16.98
CA GLN A 82 -3.11 -27.08 -17.99
C GLN A 82 -2.63 -27.61 -19.36
N LYS A 83 -1.36 -27.38 -19.71
CA LYS A 83 -0.76 -27.88 -20.95
C LYS A 83 -0.66 -29.40 -20.98
N SER A 84 -0.34 -30.06 -19.87
CA SER A 84 -0.33 -31.55 -19.81
C SER A 84 -1.74 -32.14 -19.98
N LEU A 85 -2.77 -31.37 -19.61
CA LEU A 85 -4.19 -31.68 -19.84
C LEU A 85 -4.70 -31.26 -21.23
N GLY A 86 -3.82 -30.83 -22.14
CA GLY A 86 -4.16 -30.41 -23.51
C GLY A 86 -4.74 -28.99 -23.64
N LYS A 87 -4.86 -28.25 -22.54
CA LYS A 87 -5.33 -26.84 -22.51
C LYS A 87 -4.15 -25.89 -22.64
N ILE A 88 -3.89 -25.46 -23.86
CA ILE A 88 -2.70 -24.65 -24.20
C ILE A 88 -2.93 -23.13 -24.15
N ASP A 89 -4.18 -22.67 -23.98
CA ASP A 89 -4.55 -21.27 -24.18
C ASP A 89 -3.85 -20.32 -23.19
N LEU A 90 -3.69 -20.74 -21.92
CA LEU A 90 -2.98 -19.95 -20.89
C LEU A 90 -1.47 -19.90 -21.16
N ALA A 91 -0.87 -21.02 -21.56
CA ALA A 91 0.54 -21.06 -21.93
C ALA A 91 0.80 -20.19 -23.17
N GLN A 92 -0.10 -20.20 -24.15
CA GLN A 92 -0.05 -19.31 -25.31
C GLN A 92 -0.19 -17.84 -24.92
N PHE A 93 -1.10 -17.50 -24.00
CA PHE A 93 -1.22 -16.14 -23.49
C PHE A 93 0.10 -15.64 -22.87
N ILE A 94 0.69 -16.44 -21.98
CA ILE A 94 1.94 -16.06 -21.29
C ILE A 94 3.12 -15.98 -22.25
N ALA A 95 3.20 -16.86 -23.25
CA ALA A 95 4.28 -16.82 -24.25
C ALA A 95 4.14 -15.62 -25.20
N ASN A 96 2.90 -15.26 -25.57
CA ASN A 96 2.62 -14.18 -26.52
C ASN A 96 2.56 -12.79 -25.87
N ARG A 97 2.41 -12.71 -24.54
CA ARG A 97 2.34 -11.45 -23.79
C ARG A 97 3.61 -11.29 -22.95
N GLY A 98 4.15 -10.07 -22.91
CA GLY A 98 5.31 -9.76 -22.07
C GLY A 98 5.00 -9.93 -20.58
N SER A 99 6.03 -10.12 -19.75
CA SER A 99 5.93 -10.29 -18.29
C SER A 99 5.04 -9.25 -17.64
N ARG A 100 5.22 -7.98 -18.00
CA ARG A 100 4.45 -6.85 -17.49
C ARG A 100 2.92 -7.03 -17.63
N VAL A 101 2.45 -7.54 -18.76
CA VAL A 101 1.00 -7.73 -19.00
C VAL A 101 0.45 -8.89 -18.16
N VAL A 102 1.28 -9.92 -17.94
CA VAL A 102 0.91 -11.06 -17.09
C VAL A 102 0.85 -10.62 -15.63
N ASP A 103 1.82 -9.85 -15.17
CA ASP A 103 1.85 -9.30 -13.82
C ASP A 103 0.68 -8.34 -13.59
N GLU A 104 0.34 -7.52 -14.58
CA GLU A 104 -0.83 -6.64 -14.57
C GLU A 104 -2.14 -7.43 -14.51
N ALA A 105 -2.27 -8.54 -15.25
CA ALA A 105 -3.46 -9.39 -15.18
C ALA A 105 -3.68 -9.97 -13.78
N ILE A 106 -2.62 -10.47 -13.14
CA ILE A 106 -2.69 -10.99 -11.76
C ILE A 106 -3.09 -9.86 -10.80
N LYS A 107 -2.41 -8.70 -10.92
CA LYS A 107 -2.65 -7.53 -10.08
C LYS A 107 -4.10 -7.04 -10.16
N VAL A 108 -4.62 -6.83 -11.37
CA VAL A 108 -6.00 -6.36 -11.60
C VAL A 108 -7.02 -7.36 -11.05
N GLY A 109 -6.77 -8.66 -11.16
CA GLY A 109 -7.66 -9.68 -10.60
C GLY A 109 -7.81 -9.54 -9.10
N TRP A 110 -6.69 -9.46 -8.38
CA TRP A 110 -6.69 -9.30 -6.93
C TRP A 110 -7.20 -7.93 -6.47
N GLU A 111 -6.90 -6.86 -7.20
CA GLU A 111 -7.46 -5.53 -6.92
C GLU A 111 -8.99 -5.52 -7.03
N LEU A 112 -9.57 -6.18 -8.05
CA LEU A 112 -11.01 -6.29 -8.20
C LEU A 112 -11.65 -7.13 -7.09
N GLU A 113 -11.04 -8.25 -6.73
CA GLU A 113 -11.52 -9.13 -5.66
C GLU A 113 -11.49 -8.45 -4.29
N GLN A 114 -10.43 -7.69 -4.02
CA GLN A 114 -10.23 -7.03 -2.73
C GLN A 114 -10.93 -5.67 -2.64
N ALA A 115 -11.31 -5.04 -3.77
CA ALA A 115 -11.88 -3.70 -3.81
C ALA A 115 -13.04 -3.46 -2.82
N PRO A 116 -14.04 -4.36 -2.67
CA PRO A 116 -15.11 -4.17 -1.69
C PRO A 116 -14.57 -4.10 -0.26
N ASN A 117 -13.64 -4.99 0.09
CA ASN A 117 -13.03 -5.05 1.42
C ASN A 117 -12.12 -3.84 1.67
N THR A 118 -11.31 -3.43 0.69
CA THR A 118 -10.47 -2.22 0.77
C THR A 118 -11.33 -0.96 0.94
N LEU A 119 -12.47 -0.87 0.26
CA LEU A 119 -13.40 0.25 0.40
C LEU A 119 -14.11 0.28 1.76
N LEU A 120 -14.47 -0.89 2.31
CA LEU A 120 -15.01 -0.98 3.67
C LEU A 120 -13.93 -0.58 4.68
N ARG A 121 -12.70 -1.09 4.50
CA ARG A 121 -11.55 -0.79 5.35
C ARG A 121 -11.24 0.70 5.35
N SER A 122 -11.24 1.38 4.19
CA SER A 122 -10.91 2.81 4.10
C SER A 122 -11.89 3.74 4.84
N LYS A 123 -13.10 3.26 5.13
CA LYS A 123 -14.10 3.99 5.93
C LYS A 123 -13.95 3.79 7.44
N GLN A 124 -13.22 2.75 7.85
CA GLN A 124 -13.03 2.44 9.26
C GLN A 124 -11.87 3.23 9.84
N THR A 125 -12.05 3.72 11.06
CA THR A 125 -10.95 4.30 11.84
C THR A 125 -9.99 3.20 12.32
N ARG A 126 -8.77 3.58 12.69
CA ARG A 126 -7.79 2.64 13.27
C ARG A 126 -8.34 1.98 14.54
N LEU A 127 -9.04 2.73 15.40
CA LEU A 127 -9.64 2.19 16.62
C LEU A 127 -10.80 1.23 16.33
N GLU A 128 -11.67 1.51 15.35
CA GLU A 128 -12.75 0.59 14.97
C GLU A 128 -12.19 -0.75 14.46
N ARG A 129 -11.04 -0.74 13.78
CA ARG A 129 -10.36 -1.97 13.36
C ARG A 129 -9.78 -2.72 14.55
N LEU A 130 -9.21 -2.00 15.52
CA LEU A 130 -8.75 -2.60 16.77
C LEU A 130 -9.91 -3.28 17.51
N GLU A 131 -11.08 -2.63 17.58
CA GLU A 131 -12.30 -3.21 18.16
C GLU A 131 -12.82 -4.41 17.37
N ALA A 132 -12.76 -4.37 16.04
CA ALA A 132 -13.14 -5.51 15.21
C ALA A 132 -12.24 -6.74 15.48
N VAL A 133 -10.94 -6.52 15.63
CA VAL A 133 -9.98 -7.58 15.99
C VAL A 133 -10.21 -8.10 17.40
N TYR A 134 -10.56 -7.24 18.35
CA TYR A 134 -10.92 -7.66 19.71
C TYR A 134 -12.10 -8.64 19.74
N LYS A 135 -13.10 -8.44 18.87
CA LYS A 135 -14.27 -9.33 18.73
C LYS A 135 -13.95 -10.66 18.04
N GLY A 136 -12.77 -10.78 17.42
CA GLY A 136 -12.33 -11.98 16.73
C GLY A 136 -11.82 -13.10 17.65
N GLU A 137 -11.07 -14.03 17.08
CA GLU A 137 -10.43 -15.12 17.81
C GLU A 137 -8.98 -14.79 18.17
N CYS A 138 -8.48 -15.43 19.23
CA CYS A 138 -7.05 -15.38 19.55
C CYS A 138 -6.23 -16.12 18.49
N ALA A 139 -4.94 -15.79 18.39
CA ALA A 139 -4.00 -16.60 17.63
C ALA A 139 -3.99 -18.06 18.17
N PRO A 140 -3.73 -19.07 17.32
CA PRO A 140 -3.67 -20.45 17.73
C PRO A 140 -2.72 -20.65 18.92
N ASN A 141 -3.16 -21.39 19.94
CA ASN A 141 -2.40 -21.67 21.16
C ASN A 141 -2.00 -20.42 21.97
N CYS A 142 -2.63 -19.26 21.74
CA CYS A 142 -2.27 -18.05 22.46
C CYS A 142 -2.57 -18.15 23.96
N ASN A 143 -3.73 -18.71 24.34
CA ASN A 143 -4.15 -18.86 25.75
C ASN A 143 -3.99 -17.60 26.62
N LYS A 144 -4.11 -16.41 26.02
CA LYS A 144 -3.82 -15.10 26.64
C LYS A 144 -2.37 -14.89 27.13
N LEU A 145 -1.47 -15.80 26.82
CA LEU A 145 -0.04 -15.71 27.18
C LEU A 145 0.59 -14.42 26.67
N TRP A 146 0.26 -13.99 25.45
CA TRP A 146 0.75 -12.71 24.90
C TRP A 146 0.39 -11.52 25.80
N LEU A 147 -0.86 -11.49 26.29
CA LEU A 147 -1.39 -10.41 27.14
C LEU A 147 -0.70 -10.38 28.51
N GLU A 148 -0.50 -11.55 29.10
CA GLU A 148 0.20 -11.71 30.38
C GLU A 148 1.65 -11.25 30.27
N LEU A 149 2.37 -11.69 29.22
CA LEU A 149 3.74 -11.28 28.96
C LEU A 149 3.86 -9.78 28.68
N ALA A 150 2.96 -9.19 27.91
CA ALA A 150 2.96 -7.76 27.65
C ALA A 150 2.77 -6.94 28.94
N THR A 151 1.89 -7.41 29.84
CA THR A 151 1.66 -6.77 31.15
C THR A 151 2.86 -6.94 32.08
N SER A 152 3.50 -8.12 32.06
CA SER A 152 4.73 -8.40 32.82
C SER A 152 5.89 -7.51 32.35
N ILE A 153 6.07 -7.36 31.04
CA ILE A 153 7.10 -6.48 30.45
C ILE A 153 6.94 -5.05 30.95
N LEU A 154 5.73 -4.49 30.95
CA LEU A 154 5.54 -3.12 31.47
C LEU A 154 5.83 -3.04 32.98
N SER A 155 5.39 -4.03 33.74
CA SER A 155 5.63 -4.11 35.20
C SER A 155 7.13 -4.16 35.53
N HIS A 156 7.90 -5.03 34.85
CA HIS A 156 9.34 -5.15 35.04
C HIS A 156 10.11 -3.87 34.67
N ASN A 157 9.55 -3.06 33.77
CA ASN A 157 10.13 -1.79 33.34
C ASN A 157 9.55 -0.59 34.11
N ASN A 158 8.80 -0.81 35.20
CA ASN A 158 8.16 0.24 36.01
C ASN A 158 7.27 1.20 35.18
N ILE A 159 6.63 0.70 34.12
CA ILE A 159 5.74 1.48 33.27
C ILE A 159 4.30 1.13 33.65
N LEU A 160 3.52 2.15 33.99
CA LEU A 160 2.10 1.97 34.25
C LEU A 160 1.39 1.56 32.95
N LYS A 161 0.70 0.41 32.98
CA LYS A 161 -0.09 -0.08 31.84
C LYS A 161 -1.02 1.00 31.28
N SER A 162 -1.72 1.72 32.17
CA SER A 162 -2.64 2.79 31.79
C SER A 162 -1.97 3.91 31.00
N GLU A 163 -0.73 4.29 31.34
CA GLU A 163 0.02 5.33 30.64
C GLU A 163 0.43 4.85 29.24
N PHE A 164 0.98 3.65 29.13
CA PHE A 164 1.39 3.07 27.85
C PHE A 164 0.19 2.91 26.91
N VAL A 165 -0.89 2.34 27.42
CA VAL A 165 -2.13 2.12 26.67
C VAL A 165 -2.76 3.44 26.22
N ALA A 166 -2.82 4.44 27.09
CA ALA A 166 -3.33 5.76 26.74
C ALA A 166 -2.50 6.42 25.62
N ALA A 167 -1.17 6.29 25.66
CA ALA A 167 -0.29 6.79 24.61
C ALA A 167 -0.55 6.08 23.27
N VAL A 168 -0.63 4.74 23.27
CA VAL A 168 -0.90 3.96 22.05
C VAL A 168 -2.26 4.32 21.46
N ARG A 169 -3.30 4.40 22.30
CA ARG A 169 -4.64 4.82 21.86
C ARG A 169 -4.63 6.23 21.26
N LEU A 170 -3.99 7.19 21.93
CA LEU A 170 -3.90 8.56 21.44
C LEU A 170 -3.19 8.62 20.08
N SER A 171 -2.13 7.83 19.90
CA SER A 171 -1.41 7.70 18.63
C SER A 171 -2.31 7.12 17.53
N LEU A 172 -3.04 6.04 17.81
CA LEU A 172 -3.98 5.41 16.87
C LEU A 172 -5.19 6.30 16.55
N GLU A 173 -5.62 7.16 17.47
CA GLU A 173 -6.79 8.03 17.26
C GLU A 173 -6.43 9.29 16.50
N LYS A 174 -5.35 9.97 16.91
CA LYS A 174 -4.98 11.31 16.40
C LYS A 174 -3.87 11.26 15.35
N GLY A 175 -3.24 10.11 15.15
CA GLY A 175 -2.13 9.97 14.24
C GLY A 175 -0.85 10.66 14.73
N ARG A 176 0.09 10.78 13.80
CA ARG A 176 1.41 11.41 14.02
C ARG A 176 1.32 12.88 14.44
N GLY A 177 2.27 13.28 15.27
CA GLY A 177 2.46 14.66 15.71
C GLY A 177 3.27 14.75 17.00
N LYS A 178 3.48 15.98 17.49
CA LYS A 178 4.23 16.21 18.75
C LYS A 178 3.62 15.42 19.91
N TYR A 179 4.48 14.76 20.68
CA TYR A 179 4.15 13.90 21.82
C TYR A 179 3.17 12.74 21.53
N ARG A 180 2.98 12.37 20.27
CA ARG A 180 2.01 11.34 19.85
C ARG A 180 2.62 10.12 19.18
N ASN A 181 3.77 10.27 18.54
CA ASN A 181 4.52 9.11 18.05
C ASN A 181 5.13 8.35 19.22
N ILE A 182 5.27 7.04 19.15
CA ILE A 182 5.78 6.23 20.26
C ILE A 182 7.18 5.74 19.93
N ILE A 183 8.11 5.93 20.86
CA ILE A 183 9.43 5.30 20.80
C ILE A 183 9.65 4.47 22.06
N ILE A 184 10.06 3.23 21.88
CA ILE A 184 10.52 2.36 22.96
C ILE A 184 12.02 2.20 22.83
N THR A 185 12.77 2.67 23.83
CA THR A 185 14.24 2.57 23.87
C THR A 185 14.67 1.59 24.95
N GLY A 186 15.87 1.02 24.82
CA GLY A 186 16.36 0.03 25.77
C GLY A 186 17.33 -0.97 25.16
N PRO A 187 18.06 -1.76 25.96
CA PRO A 187 18.97 -2.77 25.45
C PRO A 187 18.22 -3.94 24.78
N CYS A 188 18.98 -4.89 24.22
CA CYS A 188 18.42 -6.11 23.63
C CYS A 188 17.64 -6.92 24.68
N ASN A 189 16.71 -7.76 24.22
CA ASN A 189 15.94 -8.71 25.04
C ASN A 189 15.02 -8.08 26.10
N CYS A 190 14.58 -6.83 25.93
CA CYS A 190 13.64 -6.19 26.86
C CYS A 190 12.16 -6.28 26.43
N GLY A 191 11.85 -6.96 25.31
CA GLY A 191 10.47 -7.05 24.80
C GLY A 191 9.98 -5.85 23.97
N LYS A 192 10.88 -4.96 23.52
CA LYS A 192 10.54 -3.76 22.72
C LYS A 192 9.76 -4.09 21.44
N THR A 193 10.30 -4.98 20.61
CA THR A 193 9.65 -5.40 19.35
C THR A 193 8.41 -6.25 19.64
N PHE A 194 8.47 -7.09 20.67
CA PHE A 194 7.37 -7.99 21.04
C PHE A 194 6.07 -7.23 21.31
N ILE A 195 6.11 -6.17 22.12
CA ILE A 195 4.91 -5.46 22.56
C ILE A 195 4.21 -4.70 21.42
N LEU A 196 4.95 -4.30 20.37
CA LEU A 196 4.44 -3.57 19.21
C LEU A 196 4.20 -4.47 17.98
N SER A 197 4.76 -5.68 17.95
CA SER A 197 4.65 -6.60 16.82
C SER A 197 3.21 -6.88 16.34
N PRO A 198 2.15 -6.92 17.19
CA PRO A 198 0.80 -7.15 16.70
C PRO A 198 0.26 -6.03 15.78
N LEU A 199 0.87 -4.84 15.79
CA LEU A 199 0.49 -3.76 14.86
C LEU A 199 0.59 -4.21 13.40
N THR A 200 1.61 -5.00 13.06
CA THR A 200 1.85 -5.48 11.69
C THR A 200 0.81 -6.50 11.21
N LEU A 201 0.06 -7.08 12.14
CA LEU A 201 -1.01 -8.05 11.86
C LEU A 201 -2.39 -7.38 11.79
N ILE A 202 -2.56 -6.25 12.47
CA ILE A 202 -3.84 -5.52 12.54
C ILE A 202 -3.95 -4.50 11.39
N TYR A 203 -2.85 -3.81 11.10
CA TYR A 203 -2.79 -2.66 10.20
C TYR A 203 -1.90 -2.91 9.00
N ASP A 204 -2.24 -2.27 7.88
CA ASP A 204 -1.33 -2.18 6.72
C ASP A 204 -0.14 -1.33 7.14
N THR A 205 0.95 -2.01 7.50
CA THR A 205 2.06 -1.40 8.21
C THR A 205 3.25 -1.21 7.28
N PHE A 206 3.74 0.03 7.16
CA PHE A 206 5.05 0.27 6.56
C PHE A 206 6.12 -0.11 7.57
N ASN A 207 6.85 -1.18 7.29
CA ASN A 207 7.91 -1.70 8.14
C ASN A 207 9.26 -1.26 7.58
N ASN A 208 10.06 -0.59 8.40
CA ASN A 208 11.46 -0.20 8.17
C ASN A 208 11.83 0.24 6.74
N PRO A 209 12.25 1.49 6.55
CA PRO A 209 12.70 1.94 5.24
C PRO A 209 13.92 1.14 4.76
N ALA A 210 13.96 0.81 3.47
CA ALA A 210 15.12 0.14 2.87
C ALA A 210 16.36 1.06 2.90
N THR A 211 17.55 0.50 2.75
CA THR A 211 18.81 1.29 2.73
C THR A 211 19.12 1.91 1.37
N ALA A 212 18.22 1.78 0.39
CA ALA A 212 18.41 2.24 -0.99
C ALA A 212 17.78 3.63 -1.25
N THR A 213 18.03 4.18 -2.44
CA THR A 213 17.55 5.51 -2.87
C THR A 213 16.04 5.72 -2.76
N PHE A 214 15.25 4.64 -2.83
CA PHE A 214 13.79 4.66 -2.77
C PHE A 214 13.28 3.97 -1.49
N ALA A 215 13.92 4.32 -0.37
CA ALA A 215 13.73 3.71 0.94
C ALA A 215 12.28 3.67 1.46
N TRP A 216 11.47 4.65 1.05
CA TRP A 216 10.12 4.90 1.57
C TRP A 216 9.00 4.52 0.60
N VAL A 217 9.29 3.75 -0.46
CA VAL A 217 8.25 3.30 -1.41
C VAL A 217 7.20 2.46 -0.70
N GLY A 218 5.93 2.82 -0.88
CA GLY A 218 4.79 2.13 -0.28
C GLY A 218 4.31 2.73 1.04
N VAL A 219 5.03 3.71 1.62
CA VAL A 219 4.60 4.39 2.84
C VAL A 219 3.25 5.10 2.66
N GLU A 220 2.94 5.55 1.45
CA GLU A 220 1.70 6.25 1.10
C GLU A 220 0.43 5.42 1.30
N ASN A 221 0.56 4.09 1.28
CA ASN A 221 -0.56 3.17 1.47
C ASN A 221 -0.65 2.63 2.91
N SER A 222 0.24 3.10 3.80
CA SER A 222 0.30 2.58 5.16
C SER A 222 -0.68 3.28 6.11
N GLU A 223 -1.25 2.47 6.99
CA GLU A 223 -2.13 2.89 8.08
C GLU A 223 -1.32 3.18 9.34
N VAL A 224 -0.20 2.49 9.50
CA VAL A 224 0.76 2.63 10.59
C VAL A 224 2.18 2.52 10.03
N ILE A 225 3.10 3.30 10.60
CA ILE A 225 4.55 3.18 10.33
C ILE A 225 5.18 2.50 11.54
N PHE A 226 5.86 1.37 11.32
CA PHE A 226 6.62 0.67 12.34
C PHE A 226 8.11 0.66 12.00
N LEU A 227 8.88 1.40 12.79
CA LEU A 227 10.33 1.52 12.71
C LEU A 227 10.97 0.60 13.77
N ASN A 228 11.16 -0.67 13.41
CA ASN A 228 11.69 -1.70 14.30
C ASN A 228 13.23 -1.71 14.31
N ASP A 229 13.84 -1.73 15.49
CA ASP A 229 15.29 -1.50 15.70
C ASP A 229 15.86 -0.35 14.83
N PHE A 230 15.19 0.79 14.85
CA PHE A 230 15.49 1.89 13.95
C PHE A 230 16.77 2.62 14.35
N ARG A 231 17.60 2.89 13.34
CA ARG A 231 18.80 3.72 13.46
C ARG A 231 18.73 4.79 12.40
N TRP A 232 18.69 6.05 12.83
CA TRP A 232 18.65 7.15 11.89
C TRP A 232 19.96 7.20 11.09
N SER A 233 19.82 7.40 9.78
CA SER A 233 20.91 7.71 8.86
C SER A 233 20.41 8.73 7.85
N PRO A 234 21.23 9.73 7.47
CA PRO A 234 20.86 10.70 6.44
C PRO A 234 20.62 10.05 5.06
N GLN A 235 21.12 8.82 4.84
CA GLN A 235 20.87 8.04 3.62
C GLN A 235 19.44 7.49 3.56
N ILE A 236 18.83 7.23 4.72
CA ILE A 236 17.46 6.71 4.84
C ILE A 236 16.45 7.85 4.74
N ILE A 237 16.67 8.91 5.51
CA ILE A 237 15.82 10.11 5.52
C ILE A 237 16.64 11.30 6.05
N PRO A 238 16.63 12.46 5.37
CA PRO A 238 17.20 13.68 5.92
C PRO A 238 16.57 14.03 7.27
N TRP A 239 17.37 14.50 8.24
CA TRP A 239 16.90 14.82 9.60
C TRP A 239 15.67 15.74 9.60
N HIS A 240 15.73 16.82 8.82
CA HIS A 240 14.60 17.74 8.64
C HIS A 240 13.33 17.04 8.13
N ASN A 241 13.44 16.14 7.14
CA ASN A 241 12.28 15.41 6.63
C ASN A 241 11.73 14.43 7.66
N LEU A 242 12.57 13.85 8.52
CA LEU A 242 12.10 13.02 9.64
C LEU A 242 11.34 13.85 10.68
N LEU A 243 11.82 15.06 10.99
CA LEU A 243 11.11 15.99 11.88
C LEU A 243 9.74 16.38 11.31
N LEU A 244 9.67 16.69 10.01
CA LEU A 244 8.41 16.97 9.30
C LEU A 244 7.48 15.76 9.31
N LEU A 245 8.02 14.58 9.02
CA LEU A 245 7.28 13.32 9.02
C LEU A 245 6.63 13.10 10.39
N LEU A 246 7.39 13.18 11.47
CA LEU A 246 6.89 12.95 12.83
C LEU A 246 5.94 14.04 13.32
N GLU A 247 6.05 15.27 12.81
CA GLU A 247 5.14 16.37 13.17
C GLU A 247 3.79 16.27 12.47
N GLY A 248 3.66 15.40 11.47
CA GLY A 248 2.45 15.25 10.67
C GLY A 248 2.37 16.23 9.50
N GLN A 249 3.51 16.80 9.08
CA GLN A 249 3.57 17.63 7.89
C GLN A 249 3.71 16.77 6.63
N LEU A 250 3.40 17.39 5.49
CA LEU A 250 3.58 16.81 4.18
C LEU A 250 5.08 16.60 3.91
N VAL A 251 5.47 15.38 3.56
CA VAL A 251 6.85 15.03 3.20
C VAL A 251 6.88 14.46 1.80
N ARG A 252 7.94 14.77 1.05
CA ARG A 252 8.18 14.22 -0.29
C ARG A 252 9.34 13.23 -0.23
N PHE A 253 9.08 11.99 -0.65
CA PHE A 253 10.07 10.94 -0.72
C PHE A 253 10.45 10.62 -2.16
N PRO A 254 11.75 10.41 -2.46
CA PRO A 254 12.18 10.01 -3.80
C PRO A 254 11.48 8.73 -4.25
N ALA A 255 11.06 8.70 -5.51
CA ALA A 255 10.45 7.51 -6.12
C ALA A 255 11.04 7.21 -7.51
N PRO A 256 11.11 5.93 -7.92
CA PRO A 256 11.68 5.55 -9.20
C PRO A 256 10.82 6.05 -10.36
N LYS A 257 11.39 6.90 -11.22
CA LYS A 257 10.66 7.56 -12.33
C LYS A 257 10.17 6.60 -13.41
N THR A 258 10.65 5.37 -13.43
CA THR A 258 10.17 4.30 -14.31
C THR A 258 8.76 3.82 -13.96
N HIS A 259 8.38 3.90 -12.68
CA HIS A 259 7.08 3.44 -12.17
C HIS A 259 6.22 4.59 -11.63
N TYR A 260 6.84 5.69 -11.20
CA TYR A 260 6.16 6.83 -10.60
C TYR A 260 6.39 8.11 -11.42
N ALA A 261 5.31 8.79 -11.80
CA ALA A 261 5.42 10.07 -12.52
C ALA A 261 5.96 11.21 -11.65
N LYS A 262 5.77 11.11 -10.33
CA LYS A 262 6.18 12.10 -9.32
C LYS A 262 6.78 11.40 -8.11
N ASP A 263 7.48 12.16 -7.29
CA ASP A 263 7.90 11.68 -5.97
C ASP A 263 6.69 11.34 -5.09
N ILE A 264 6.88 10.45 -4.14
CA ILE A 264 5.83 10.04 -3.22
C ILE A 264 5.55 11.22 -2.30
N VAL A 265 4.28 11.66 -2.28
CA VAL A 265 3.81 12.69 -1.37
C VAL A 265 3.11 12.00 -0.20
N PHE A 266 3.69 12.12 0.99
CA PHE A 266 3.15 11.54 2.20
C PHE A 266 2.41 12.60 3.03
N ASP A 267 1.07 12.55 2.95
CA ASP A 267 0.14 13.45 3.64
C ASP A 267 -0.85 12.70 4.55
N SER A 268 -0.66 11.40 4.73
CA SER A 268 -1.46 10.57 5.65
C SER A 268 -1.18 10.94 7.11
N ASP A 269 -2.11 10.70 8.02
CA ASP A 269 -1.91 10.88 9.47
C ASP A 269 -1.35 9.63 10.16
N ALA A 270 -0.83 8.64 9.41
CA ALA A 270 -0.37 7.35 9.96
C ALA A 270 0.51 7.53 11.22
N PRO A 271 0.21 6.86 12.36
CA PRO A 271 0.99 7.02 13.56
C PRO A 271 2.32 6.28 13.40
N ILE A 272 3.34 6.77 14.09
CA ILE A 272 4.69 6.21 14.01
C ILE A 272 5.03 5.54 15.33
N PHE A 273 5.33 4.25 15.25
CA PHE A 273 5.82 3.45 16.34
C PHE A 273 7.27 3.07 16.04
N CYS A 274 8.14 3.25 17.03
CA CYS A 274 9.56 3.06 16.87
C CYS A 274 10.09 2.24 18.04
N THR A 275 11.02 1.35 17.74
CA THR A 275 11.87 0.72 18.76
C THR A 275 13.31 1.02 18.39
N ALA A 276 14.12 1.37 19.36
CA ALA A 276 15.55 1.63 19.16
C ALA A 276 16.34 1.18 20.38
N ASN A 277 17.66 1.11 20.25
CA ASN A 277 18.52 0.87 21.42
C ASN A 277 18.59 2.12 22.31
N GLU A 278 18.71 3.29 21.70
CA GLU A 278 18.84 4.57 22.38
C GLU A 278 17.88 5.60 21.76
N GLU A 279 17.73 6.74 22.43
CA GLU A 279 16.99 7.87 21.89
C GLU A 279 17.69 8.42 20.63
N LEU A 280 16.90 8.97 19.70
CA LEU A 280 17.43 9.53 18.47
C LEU A 280 18.11 10.87 18.76
N SER A 281 19.43 10.93 18.55
CA SER A 281 20.24 12.13 18.71
C SER A 281 20.85 12.59 17.40
N TYR A 282 20.96 13.91 17.19
CA TYR A 282 21.66 14.47 16.03
C TYR A 282 23.11 14.79 16.39
N VAL A 283 24.06 14.17 15.69
CA VAL A 283 25.50 14.38 15.89
C VAL A 283 26.08 15.03 14.63
N ARG A 284 26.73 16.19 14.80
CA ARG A 284 27.40 16.93 13.73
C ARG A 284 28.87 17.10 14.08
N GLY A 285 29.77 16.62 13.21
CA GLY A 285 31.21 16.71 13.44
C GLY A 285 31.69 16.02 14.72
N GLY A 286 31.01 14.94 15.14
CA GLY A 286 31.31 14.23 16.39
C GLY A 286 30.77 14.89 17.66
N VAL A 287 30.08 16.03 17.55
CA VAL A 287 29.48 16.74 18.68
C VAL A 287 27.96 16.58 18.64
N LEU A 288 27.37 16.30 19.80
CA LEU A 288 25.92 16.26 19.98
C LEU A 288 25.33 17.67 19.80
N ASP A 289 24.45 17.82 18.83
CA ASP A 289 23.65 19.03 18.66
C ASP A 289 22.41 18.94 19.54
N ARG A 290 22.44 19.66 20.67
CA ARG A 290 21.35 19.62 21.65
C ARG A 290 20.06 20.21 21.09
N VAL A 291 20.13 21.26 20.29
CA VAL A 291 18.94 21.95 19.77
C VAL A 291 18.17 21.03 18.82
N GLU A 292 18.88 20.41 17.88
CA GLU A 292 18.28 19.45 16.94
C GLU A 292 17.76 18.20 17.66
N THR A 293 18.49 17.73 18.69
CA THR A 293 18.08 16.58 19.49
C THR A 293 16.82 16.88 20.31
N ASP A 294 16.72 18.05 20.95
CA ASP A 294 15.54 18.46 21.71
C ASP A 294 14.31 18.59 20.80
N MET A 295 14.50 19.08 19.57
CA MET A 295 13.44 19.09 18.56
C MET A 295 12.95 17.67 18.25
N MET A 296 13.83 16.68 18.17
CA MET A 296 13.42 15.29 17.96
C MET A 296 12.64 14.75 19.16
N THR A 297 13.14 14.98 20.38
CA THR A 297 12.55 14.45 21.62
C THR A 297 11.07 14.81 21.77
N VAL A 298 10.67 16.06 21.49
CA VAL A 298 9.27 16.50 21.64
C VAL A 298 8.30 15.87 20.63
N ARG A 299 8.82 15.17 19.61
CA ARG A 299 7.99 14.45 18.62
C ARG A 299 7.65 13.04 19.06
N TRP A 300 8.25 12.56 20.14
CA TRP A 300 8.04 11.22 20.67
C TRP A 300 7.39 11.25 22.05
N ARG A 301 6.62 10.20 22.33
CA ARG A 301 6.30 9.70 23.66
C ARG A 301 7.24 8.54 23.91
N SER A 302 8.21 8.74 24.78
CA SER A 302 9.30 7.80 25.01
C SER A 302 9.01 6.88 26.19
N PHE A 303 9.19 5.57 25.98
CA PHE A 303 9.17 4.55 27.01
C PHE A 303 10.54 3.88 27.08
N LYS A 304 11.13 3.82 28.27
CA LYS A 304 12.44 3.20 28.48
C LYS A 304 12.26 1.82 29.07
N PHE A 305 12.66 0.80 28.33
CA PHE A 305 12.74 -0.55 28.84
C PHE A 305 14.19 -0.80 29.27
N PHE A 306 14.41 -1.10 30.54
CA PHE A 306 15.73 -1.38 31.11
C PHE A 306 15.89 -2.85 31.53
N TYR A 307 14.79 -3.56 31.79
CA TYR A 307 14.83 -4.94 32.24
C TYR A 307 15.08 -5.88 31.05
N GLN A 308 16.26 -6.49 31.03
CA GLN A 308 16.63 -7.53 30.06
C GLN A 308 16.13 -8.87 30.56
N ILE A 309 15.28 -9.53 29.77
CA ILE A 309 14.70 -10.83 30.11
C ILE A 309 15.81 -11.89 29.98
N PRO A 310 16.17 -12.60 31.07
CA PRO A 310 17.15 -13.68 31.04
C PRO A 310 16.74 -14.77 30.05
N GLU A 311 17.72 -15.46 29.45
CA GLU A 311 17.45 -16.47 28.41
C GLU A 311 16.56 -17.61 28.94
N GLU A 312 16.78 -18.01 30.19
CA GLU A 312 16.00 -19.01 30.91
C GLU A 312 14.53 -18.62 31.16
N GLU A 313 14.21 -17.32 31.13
CA GLU A 313 12.85 -16.80 31.31
C GLU A 313 12.18 -16.45 29.97
N GLN A 314 12.89 -16.56 28.84
CA GLN A 314 12.34 -16.22 27.54
C GLN A 314 11.33 -17.26 27.06
N VAL A 315 10.13 -16.78 26.74
CA VAL A 315 9.03 -17.62 26.25
C VAL A 315 8.77 -17.31 24.79
N THR A 316 8.81 -18.34 23.95
CA THR A 316 8.39 -18.22 22.55
C THR A 316 6.87 -18.16 22.46
N THR A 317 6.36 -17.05 21.94
CA THR A 317 4.92 -16.88 21.72
C THR A 317 4.69 -16.12 20.41
N THR A 318 3.55 -16.36 19.78
CA THR A 318 3.18 -15.68 18.54
C THR A 318 2.49 -14.34 18.85
N PRO A 319 2.72 -13.29 18.04
CA PRO A 319 1.97 -12.05 18.19
C PRO A 319 0.47 -12.32 18.04
N CYS A 320 -0.33 -11.81 18.97
CA CYS A 320 -1.77 -12.06 19.00
C CYS A 320 -2.55 -10.75 18.83
N PRO A 321 -3.19 -10.53 17.67
CA PRO A 321 -3.97 -9.31 17.38
C PRO A 321 -5.09 -9.06 18.40
N ARG A 322 -5.85 -10.10 18.76
CA ARG A 322 -6.93 -10.00 19.75
C ARG A 322 -6.42 -9.63 21.14
N CYS A 323 -5.34 -10.27 21.61
CA CYS A 323 -4.77 -9.96 22.93
C CYS A 323 -4.17 -8.56 22.96
N PHE A 324 -3.56 -8.10 21.86
CA PHE A 324 -3.14 -6.70 21.74
C PHE A 324 -4.32 -5.74 21.79
N ALA A 325 -5.41 -6.05 21.09
CA ALA A 325 -6.62 -5.24 21.14
C ALA A 325 -7.21 -5.20 22.57
N GLU A 326 -7.29 -6.34 23.26
CA GLU A 326 -7.69 -6.42 24.67
C GLU A 326 -6.77 -5.56 25.55
N PHE A 327 -5.45 -5.65 25.36
CA PHE A 327 -4.46 -4.90 26.12
C PHE A 327 -4.59 -3.38 25.97
N ILE A 328 -4.91 -2.91 24.76
CA ILE A 328 -5.01 -1.48 24.43
C ILE A 328 -6.41 -0.92 24.72
N LEU A 329 -7.47 -1.73 24.65
CA LEU A 329 -8.84 -1.26 24.88
C LEU A 329 -9.28 -1.37 26.34
N HIS A 330 -8.72 -2.32 27.11
CA HIS A 330 -9.13 -2.68 28.48
C HIS A 330 -7.94 -2.83 29.44
#